data_AF-A0A1R1BIZ3-F1
#
_entry.id   AF-A0A1R1BIZ3-F1
#
_cell.length_a   1.000
_cell.length_b   1.000
_cell.length_c   1.000
_cell.angle_alpha   90.00
_cell.angle_beta   90.00
_cell.angle_gamma   90.00
#
_symmetry.space_group_name_H-M   'P 1'
#
loop_
_entity.id
_entity.type
_entity.pdbx_description
1 polymer ?
#
loop_
_entity_poly.entity_id
_entity_poly.type
_entity_poly.pdbx_seq_one_letter_code
_entity_poly.pdbx_strand_id
1 'polypeptide(L)' 'MSKFKRLAKIDDNLVQIEVPISDDELQERTADYLLLSPNQFAKKYRFLLFQPVKLNWRGKSFEVQLNA' A
#
# COMPACT_ATOMS: atom_id res chain seq x y z
N MET A 1 20.42 -31.07 -8.52
CA MET A 1 20.39 -29.88 -9.40
C MET A 1 19.76 -28.73 -8.63
N SER A 2 20.58 -27.93 -7.95
CA SER A 2 20.10 -26.76 -7.21
C SER A 2 19.66 -25.68 -8.20
N LYS A 3 18.38 -25.28 -8.18
CA LYS A 3 17.90 -24.12 -8.92
C LYS A 3 18.56 -22.88 -8.30
N PHE A 4 19.62 -22.36 -8.95
CA PHE A 4 20.24 -21.10 -8.56
C PHE A 4 19.19 -19.98 -8.65
N LYS A 5 18.95 -19.28 -7.53
CA LYS A 5 18.07 -18.11 -7.51
C LYS A 5 18.80 -16.96 -8.19
N ARG A 6 18.23 -16.41 -9.27
CA ARG A 6 18.77 -15.21 -9.94
C ARG A 6 18.64 -14.01 -9.00
N LEU A 7 19.66 -13.14 -8.99
CA LEU A 7 19.56 -11.83 -8.35
C LEU A 7 18.59 -10.93 -9.13
N ALA A 8 17.89 -10.06 -8.41
CA ALA A 8 17.05 -9.03 -9.00
C ALA A 8 17.92 -7.98 -9.70
N LYS A 9 17.48 -7.51 -10.87
CA LYS A 9 18.06 -6.35 -11.54
C LYS A 9 17.20 -5.11 -11.26
N ILE A 10 17.76 -3.92 -11.46
CA ILE A 10 17.11 -2.62 -11.17
C ILE A 10 15.84 -2.44 -12.00
N ASP A 11 15.82 -2.98 -13.21
CA ASP A 11 14.72 -2.98 -14.17
C ASP A 11 13.67 -4.07 -13.91
N ASP A 12 13.92 -5.01 -12.99
CA ASP A 12 12.93 -6.05 -12.70
C ASP A 12 11.79 -5.49 -11.83
N ASN A 13 10.61 -5.33 -12.42
CA ASN A 13 9.36 -5.13 -11.65
C ASN A 13 8.87 -6.48 -11.09
N LEU A 14 9.60 -7.01 -10.11
CA LEU A 14 9.30 -8.31 -9.48
C LEU A 14 8.05 -8.26 -8.60
N VAL A 15 7.79 -7.10 -7.99
CA VAL A 15 6.69 -6.84 -7.06
C VAL A 15 6.01 -5.55 -7.49
N GLN A 16 4.71 -5.61 -7.72
CA GLN A 16 3.87 -4.42 -7.91
C GLN A 16 2.87 -4.35 -6.77
N ILE A 17 2.78 -3.18 -6.15
CA ILE A 17 1.85 -2.90 -5.06
C ILE A 17 0.79 -1.96 -5.62
N GLU A 18 -0.47 -2.37 -5.59
CA GLU A 18 -1.58 -1.49 -5.91
C GLU A 18 -1.85 -0.65 -4.66
N VAL A 19 -1.49 0.63 -4.72
CA VAL A 19 -1.70 1.57 -3.60
C VAL A 19 -3.20 1.74 -3.41
N PRO A 20 -3.75 1.51 -2.20
CA PRO A 20 -5.20 1.57 -1.96
C PRO A 20 -5.74 3.01 -1.85
N ILE A 21 -4.89 4.01 -2.09
CA ILE A 21 -5.14 5.44 -1.88
C ILE A 21 -4.81 6.15 -3.19
N SER A 22 -5.68 7.05 -3.65
CA SER A 22 -5.43 7.88 -4.83
C SER A 22 -4.49 9.05 -4.52
N ASP A 23 -3.88 9.63 -5.55
CA ASP A 23 -3.03 10.82 -5.41
C ASP A 23 -3.82 12.02 -4.86
N ASP A 24 -5.10 12.16 -5.24
CA ASP A 24 -5.99 13.20 -4.71
C ASP A 24 -6.20 13.02 -3.19
N GLU A 25 -6.45 11.78 -2.73
CA GLU A 25 -6.60 11.51 -1.31
C GLU A 25 -5.27 11.76 -0.57
N LEU A 26 -4.11 11.46 -1.16
CA LEU A 26 -2.82 11.81 -0.56
C LEU A 26 -2.65 13.32 -0.35
N GLN A 27 -3.09 14.12 -1.32
CA GLN A 27 -3.06 15.59 -1.19
C GLN A 27 -4.01 16.08 -0.11
N GLU A 28 -5.25 15.57 -0.08
CA GLU A 28 -6.24 15.91 0.95
C GLU A 28 -5.75 15.55 2.35
N ARG A 29 -5.18 14.35 2.53
CA ARG A 29 -4.60 13.91 3.80
C ARG A 29 -3.47 14.81 4.26
N THR A 30 -2.63 15.26 3.33
CA THR A 30 -1.52 16.17 3.63
C THR A 30 -2.04 17.51 4.16
N ALA A 31 -3.07 18.06 3.52
CA ALA A 31 -3.72 19.29 3.99
C ALA A 31 -4.42 19.11 5.35
N ASP A 32 -5.20 18.04 5.49
CA ASP A 32 -5.96 17.74 6.70
C ASP A 32 -5.08 17.46 7.91
N TYR A 33 -3.88 16.91 7.72
CA TYR A 33 -2.95 16.62 8.81
C TYR A 33 -2.57 17.88 9.59
N LEU A 34 -2.54 19.04 8.92
CA LEU A 34 -2.24 20.33 9.54
C LEU A 34 -3.48 21.00 10.15
N LEU A 35 -4.69 20.62 9.72
CA LEU A 35 -5.93 21.30 10.06
C LEU A 35 -6.76 20.56 11.12
N LEU A 36 -6.73 19.24 11.11
CA LEU A 36 -7.57 18.40 11.96
C LEU A 36 -6.85 17.99 13.23
N SER A 37 -7.58 17.92 14.34
CA SER A 37 -7.08 17.24 15.54
C SER A 37 -6.87 15.74 15.26
N PRO A 38 -5.99 15.05 16.01
CA PRO A 38 -5.71 13.62 15.79
C PRO A 38 -6.97 12.75 15.76
N ASN A 39 -7.96 13.02 16.62
CA ASN A 39 -9.22 12.29 16.66
C ASN A 39 -10.10 12.52 15.42
N GLN A 40 -10.15 13.75 14.92
CA GLN A 40 -10.91 14.08 13.70
C GLN A 40 -10.25 13.47 12.47
N PHE A 41 -8.92 13.55 12.39
CA PHE A 41 -8.14 12.93 11.31
C PHE A 41 -8.34 11.41 11.28
N ALA A 42 -8.17 10.75 12.43
CA ALA A 42 -8.39 9.30 12.56
C ALA A 42 -9.81 8.91 12.16
N LYS A 43 -10.83 9.68 12.57
CA LYS A 43 -12.23 9.40 12.23
C LYS A 43 -12.51 9.57 10.73
N LYS A 44 -11.95 10.60 10.09
CA LYS A 44 -12.12 10.88 8.66
C LYS A 44 -11.54 9.74 7.81
N TYR A 45 -10.36 9.26 8.16
CA TYR A 45 -9.59 8.30 7.36
C TYR A 45 -9.63 6.85 7.85
N ARG A 46 -10.49 6.54 8.83
CA ARG A 46 -10.60 5.18 9.39
C ARG A 46 -11.03 4.11 8.39
N PHE A 47 -11.64 4.51 7.27
CA PHE A 47 -12.21 3.57 6.30
C PHE A 47 -11.14 2.72 5.60
N LEU A 48 -9.88 3.17 5.60
CA LEU A 48 -8.73 2.43 5.11
C LEU A 48 -8.16 1.44 6.15
N LEU A 49 -8.53 1.59 7.43
CA LEU A 49 -8.18 0.59 8.43
C LEU A 49 -8.85 -0.73 8.01
N PHE A 50 -8.11 -1.83 8.09
CA PHE A 50 -8.61 -3.15 7.74
C PHE A 50 -8.94 -3.34 6.25
N GLN A 51 -8.50 -2.46 5.35
CA GLN A 51 -8.61 -2.72 3.92
C GLN A 51 -7.44 -3.58 3.41
N PRO A 52 -7.72 -4.66 2.66
CA PRO A 52 -6.67 -5.46 2.04
C PRO A 52 -5.99 -4.68 0.91
N VAL A 53 -4.68 -4.82 0.81
CA VAL A 53 -3.86 -4.29 -0.28
C VAL A 53 -3.56 -5.42 -1.26
N LYS A 54 -3.65 -5.13 -2.56
CA LYS A 54 -3.30 -6.08 -3.61
C LYS A 54 -1.82 -5.97 -3.97
N LEU A 55 -1.15 -7.11 -3.93
CA LEU A 55 0.25 -7.27 -4.31
C LEU A 55 0.33 -8.27 -5.46
N ASN A 56 0.91 -7.84 -6.57
CA ASN A 56 1.21 -8.70 -7.70
C ASN A 56 2.69 -9.13 -7.61
N TRP A 57 2.92 -10.43 -7.39
CA TRP A 57 4.27 -11.00 -7.29
C TRP A 57 4.38 -12.23 -8.20
N ARG A 58 5.33 -12.19 -9.15
CA ARG A 58 5.60 -13.28 -10.11
C ARG A 58 4.34 -13.77 -10.86
N GLY A 59 3.47 -12.83 -11.25
CA GLY A 59 2.23 -13.14 -11.97
C GLY A 59 1.12 -13.73 -11.10
N LYS A 60 1.28 -13.74 -9.78
CA LYS A 60 0.22 -14.11 -8.83
C LYS A 60 -0.20 -12.87 -8.04
N SER A 61 -1.51 -12.69 -7.89
CA SER A 61 -2.09 -11.64 -7.05
C SER A 61 -2.31 -12.19 -5.64
N PHE A 62 -1.91 -11.41 -4.65
CA PHE A 62 -2.06 -11.69 -3.23
C PHE A 62 -2.79 -10.53 -2.58
N GLU A 63 -3.80 -10.83 -1.78
CA GLU A 63 -4.46 -9.83 -0.94
C GLU A 63 -3.84 -9.91 0.45
N VAL A 64 -3.24 -8.81 0.89
CA VAL A 64 -2.58 -8.71 2.19
C VAL A 64 -3.31 -7.65 2.99
N GLN A 65 -3.95 -8.06 4.08
CA GLN A 65 -4.52 -7.17 5.05
C GLN A 65 -3.60 -7.12 6.26
N LEU A 66 -2.93 -5.99 6.46
CA LEU A 66 -2.10 -5.77 7.63
C LEU A 66 -3.02 -5.27 8.76
N ASN A 67 -3.46 -6.19 9.60
CA ASN A 67 -4.03 -5.85 10.89
C ASN A 67 -3.08 -6.31 12.00
N ALA A 68 -2.90 -5.45 12.99
CA ALA A 68 -2.50 -5.84 14.34
C ALA A 68 -3.73 -5.83 15.23
#